data_AF-A0A380QEL0-F1
#
_entry.id   AF-A0A380QEL0-F1
#
_cell.length_a   1.000
_cell.length_b   1.000
_cell.length_c   1.000
_cell.angle_alpha   90.00
_cell.angle_beta   90.00
_cell.angle_gamma   90.00
#
_symmetry.space_group_name_H-M   'P 1'
#
loop_
_entity.id
_entity.type
_entity.pdbx_description
1 polymer ?
#
loop_
_entity_poly.entity_id
_entity_poly.type
_entity_poly.pdbx_seq_one_letter_code
_entity_poly.pdbx_strand_id
1 'polypeptide(L)'
;MNLSNITSNVSMPNIGPDHEIHADRAAATALTPADYHAIWEQWESEAIPGANEQRGQAVARMKECLENNAERLELNRLGLTSLPEIWPISLSSLDLSYNVLTQFPQNLPEGLDYLDVSSNRQLQEWPDSLPSSLKDLCITSCGFTTLGSLPPNLQDLRANHNQINTLPETWPASLLLLDLCQNALTQFPQNLPEGMEDLTLSYNRQLQQGTSSLPSSLKFLDIVRCGFTELSEAITSLPITCQINMGQRGSSGYTRLIPENVRALLLDREMDRQVWMELGPYIRLAQETQQERPSPTINNLSDVIATWLPAEQQDKLAEYWATIEQEDNAPAFSAFLSRLADTVSAKENPEDTVSAKKNSEFILQVAIWLAQLAGSPTLREQTFLIAQEASATCEDRITLTYNDMQKAVMLHEVEKGQYDTQLPELIARGREMFRLEQLEKIAREKSKHEVSDG
;
A
#
# COMPACT_ATOMS: atom_id res chain seq x y z
N MET A 1 -42.31 -52.25 41.11
CA MET A 1 -42.75 -53.58 40.64
C MET A 1 -44.24 -53.52 40.31
N ASN A 2 -44.59 -54.08 39.16
CA ASN A 2 -45.93 -54.46 38.66
C ASN A 2 -46.91 -53.39 38.14
N LEU A 3 -46.75 -53.10 36.83
CA LEU A 3 -47.64 -53.49 35.73
C LEU A 3 -49.17 -53.49 35.95
N SER A 4 -49.88 -52.70 35.15
CA SER A 4 -51.06 -53.18 34.39
C SER A 4 -51.28 -52.32 33.14
N ASN A 5 -51.12 -52.93 31.97
CA ASN A 5 -51.56 -52.43 30.67
C ASN A 5 -53.08 -52.58 30.53
N ILE A 6 -53.76 -51.58 29.95
CA ILE A 6 -54.91 -51.80 29.07
C ILE A 6 -54.73 -50.91 27.84
N THR A 7 -54.41 -51.56 26.73
CA THR A 7 -54.36 -51.04 25.36
C THR A 7 -55.76 -51.03 24.75
N SER A 8 -56.13 -49.94 24.07
CA SER A 8 -57.27 -49.92 23.15
C SER A 8 -56.85 -49.21 21.87
N ASN A 9 -56.74 -50.00 20.81
CA ASN A 9 -56.46 -49.60 19.42
C ASN A 9 -57.49 -48.60 18.90
N VAL A 10 -57.02 -47.46 18.40
CA VAL A 10 -57.67 -46.75 17.29
C VAL A 10 -56.56 -46.30 16.33
N SER A 11 -56.54 -46.89 15.15
CA SER A 11 -55.64 -46.54 14.05
C SER A 11 -55.93 -45.12 13.56
N MET A 12 -54.91 -44.26 13.53
CA MET A 12 -54.95 -43.00 12.77
C MET A 12 -54.37 -43.18 11.37
N PRO A 13 -54.87 -42.46 10.34
CA PRO A 13 -54.44 -42.64 8.97
C PRO A 13 -53.02 -42.11 8.76
N ASN A 14 -52.27 -42.87 7.98
CA ASN A 14 -50.92 -42.60 7.48
C ASN A 14 -50.92 -41.34 6.58
N ILE A 15 -50.38 -40.22 7.06
CA ILE A 15 -50.07 -39.05 6.22
C ILE A 15 -48.68 -39.29 5.61
N GLY A 16 -48.66 -39.76 4.36
CA GLY A 16 -47.46 -39.81 3.54
C GLY A 16 -47.02 -38.43 3.05
N PRO A 17 -45.78 -38.30 2.54
CA PRO A 17 -45.18 -37.00 2.24
C PRO A 17 -45.73 -36.41 0.94
N ASP A 18 -45.94 -35.09 1.01
CA ASP A 18 -46.08 -34.08 -0.03
C ASP A 18 -46.03 -34.54 -1.50
N HIS A 19 -47.20 -34.54 -2.13
CA HIS A 19 -47.33 -34.30 -3.57
C HIS A 19 -48.37 -33.21 -3.82
N GLU A 20 -47.98 -32.28 -4.70
CA GLU A 20 -48.81 -31.29 -5.41
C GLU A 20 -49.27 -30.04 -4.66
N ILE A 21 -48.32 -29.13 -4.38
CA ILE A 21 -48.54 -27.67 -4.57
C ILE A 21 -47.31 -27.08 -5.27
N HIS A 22 -47.06 -27.50 -6.52
CA HIS A 22 -46.22 -26.78 -7.46
C HIS A 22 -47.08 -26.39 -8.65
N ALA A 23 -47.50 -25.12 -8.69
CA ALA A 23 -47.73 -24.31 -9.89
C ALA A 23 -48.78 -23.22 -9.58
N ASP A 24 -48.44 -22.24 -8.75
CA ASP A 24 -49.11 -20.92 -8.77
C ASP A 24 -48.33 -19.87 -7.97
N ARG A 25 -47.02 -19.81 -8.17
CA ARG A 25 -46.22 -18.64 -7.76
C ARG A 25 -45.88 -17.85 -9.01
N ALA A 26 -46.75 -16.89 -9.29
CA ALA A 26 -46.65 -15.79 -10.25
C ALA A 26 -45.30 -15.71 -10.98
N ALA A 27 -45.29 -16.14 -12.23
CA ALA A 27 -44.35 -15.59 -13.20
C ALA A 27 -44.63 -14.08 -13.23
N ALA A 28 -43.70 -13.28 -12.70
CA ALA A 28 -43.71 -11.85 -12.93
C ALA A 28 -43.76 -11.65 -14.45
N THR A 29 -44.88 -11.12 -14.95
CA THR A 29 -45.06 -10.83 -16.38
C THR A 29 -43.92 -9.93 -16.82
N ALA A 30 -43.06 -10.44 -17.71
CA ALA A 30 -42.01 -9.64 -18.31
C ALA A 30 -42.66 -8.44 -19.02
N LEU A 31 -42.24 -7.23 -18.65
CA LEU A 31 -42.74 -5.99 -19.25
C LEU A 31 -42.55 -6.05 -20.77
N THR A 32 -43.60 -5.74 -21.51
CA THR A 32 -43.56 -5.64 -22.97
C THR A 32 -42.99 -4.27 -23.38
N PRO A 33 -42.43 -4.11 -24.60
CA PRO A 33 -41.97 -2.80 -25.07
C PRO A 33 -43.05 -1.72 -25.04
N ALA A 34 -44.32 -2.08 -25.23
CA ALA A 34 -45.44 -1.16 -25.11
C ALA A 34 -45.63 -0.64 -23.67
N ASP A 35 -45.37 -1.48 -22.66
CA ASP A 35 -45.44 -1.08 -21.25
C ASP A 35 -44.34 -0.06 -20.92
N TYR A 36 -43.12 -0.27 -21.43
CA TYR A 36 -42.02 0.71 -21.31
C TYR A 36 -42.41 2.06 -21.91
N HIS A 37 -42.93 2.05 -23.15
CA HIS A 37 -43.30 3.27 -23.85
C HIS A 37 -44.39 4.04 -23.10
N ALA A 38 -45.41 3.35 -22.59
CA ALA A 38 -46.50 3.97 -21.85
C ALA A 38 -46.01 4.68 -20.57
N ILE A 39 -45.12 4.04 -19.82
CA ILE A 39 -44.58 4.60 -18.57
C ILE A 39 -43.67 5.80 -18.87
N TRP A 40 -42.82 5.73 -19.89
CA TRP A 40 -41.96 6.83 -20.28
C TRP A 40 -42.73 8.03 -20.84
N GLU A 41 -43.75 7.80 -21.67
CA GLU A 41 -44.63 8.86 -22.19
C GLU A 41 -45.43 9.53 -21.06
N GLN A 42 -45.88 8.75 -20.07
CA GLN A 42 -46.49 9.31 -18.87
C GLN A 42 -45.51 10.22 -18.13
N TRP A 43 -44.29 9.74 -17.85
CA TRP A 43 -43.25 10.54 -17.20
C TRP A 43 -42.90 11.81 -18.00
N GLU A 44 -42.87 11.75 -19.33
CA GLU A 44 -42.68 12.91 -20.19
C GLU A 44 -43.78 13.96 -20.00
N SER A 45 -45.03 13.53 -19.91
CA SER A 45 -46.19 14.41 -19.72
C SER A 45 -46.21 15.11 -18.36
N GLU A 46 -45.52 14.56 -17.36
CA GLU A 46 -45.41 15.09 -15.99
C GLU A 46 -44.27 16.12 -15.84
N ALA A 47 -43.66 16.60 -16.94
CA ALA A 47 -42.62 17.63 -16.91
C ALA A 47 -43.10 18.92 -16.24
N ILE A 48 -42.28 19.49 -15.35
CA ILE A 48 -42.65 20.69 -14.60
C ILE A 48 -42.55 21.91 -15.54
N PRO A 49 -43.65 22.68 -15.74
CA PRO A 49 -43.61 23.87 -16.58
C PRO A 49 -42.58 24.88 -16.08
N GLY A 50 -41.64 25.28 -16.94
CA GLY A 50 -40.60 26.26 -16.62
C GLY A 50 -39.31 25.67 -16.02
N ALA A 51 -39.23 24.35 -15.79
CA ALA A 51 -38.01 23.67 -15.35
C ALA A 51 -37.01 23.42 -16.50
N ASN A 52 -37.37 23.74 -17.76
CA ASN A 52 -36.56 23.52 -18.96
C ASN A 52 -36.10 22.06 -19.13
N GLU A 53 -36.88 21.10 -18.65
CA GLU A 53 -36.60 19.67 -18.76
C GLU A 53 -36.78 19.18 -20.20
N GLN A 54 -35.80 18.43 -20.72
CA GLN A 54 -35.85 17.82 -22.05
C GLN A 54 -36.34 16.36 -21.97
N ARG A 55 -37.46 16.12 -21.27
CA ARG A 55 -38.01 14.75 -21.08
C ARG A 55 -38.33 14.05 -22.40
N GLY A 56 -38.86 14.77 -23.39
CA GLY A 56 -39.14 14.17 -24.71
C GLY A 56 -37.88 13.68 -25.44
N GLN A 57 -36.74 14.36 -25.26
CA GLN A 57 -35.47 13.86 -25.79
C GLN A 57 -35.00 12.63 -24.99
N ALA A 58 -35.18 12.62 -23.67
CA ALA A 58 -34.86 11.46 -22.85
C ALA A 58 -35.69 10.23 -23.27
N VAL A 59 -37.01 10.37 -23.41
CA VAL A 59 -37.90 9.29 -23.85
C VAL A 59 -37.52 8.79 -25.24
N ALA A 60 -37.21 9.68 -26.19
CA ALA A 60 -36.75 9.28 -27.51
C ALA A 60 -35.48 8.39 -27.44
N ARG A 61 -34.48 8.78 -26.62
CA ARG A 61 -33.26 7.99 -26.42
C ARG A 61 -33.54 6.65 -25.72
N MET A 62 -34.46 6.63 -24.75
CA MET A 62 -34.85 5.39 -24.06
C MET A 62 -35.55 4.41 -25.00
N LYS A 63 -36.46 4.90 -25.86
CA LYS A 63 -37.12 4.10 -26.90
C LYS A 63 -36.12 3.54 -27.89
N GLU A 64 -35.21 4.36 -28.40
CA GLU A 64 -34.14 3.92 -29.30
C GLU A 64 -33.24 2.86 -28.64
N CYS A 65 -32.89 3.05 -27.36
CA CYS A 65 -32.11 2.08 -26.60
C CYS A 65 -32.83 0.73 -26.48
N LEU A 66 -34.14 0.74 -26.20
CA LEU A 66 -34.95 -0.46 -26.08
C LEU A 66 -35.12 -1.18 -27.42
N GLU A 67 -35.43 -0.44 -28.49
CA GLU A 67 -35.66 -0.99 -29.83
C GLU A 67 -34.38 -1.63 -30.40
N ASN A 68 -33.22 -1.03 -30.15
CA ASN A 68 -31.93 -1.55 -30.60
C ASN A 68 -31.30 -2.56 -29.63
N ASN A 69 -31.93 -2.82 -28.48
CA ASN A 69 -31.35 -3.60 -27.38
C ASN A 69 -29.94 -3.11 -27.01
N ALA A 70 -29.77 -1.79 -26.96
CA ALA A 70 -28.50 -1.17 -26.65
C ALA A 70 -28.16 -1.34 -25.16
N GLU A 71 -26.89 -1.55 -24.87
CA GLU A 71 -26.39 -1.70 -23.51
C GLU A 71 -26.01 -0.36 -22.87
N ARG A 72 -25.96 0.72 -23.65
CA ARG A 72 -25.57 2.07 -23.20
C ARG A 72 -26.69 3.06 -23.42
N LEU A 73 -27.01 3.83 -22.38
CA LEU A 73 -28.02 4.89 -22.42
C LEU A 73 -27.46 6.18 -21.85
N GLU A 74 -27.46 7.23 -22.69
CA GLU A 74 -26.99 8.57 -22.34
C GLU A 74 -28.18 9.52 -22.19
N LEU A 75 -28.45 9.95 -20.95
CA LEU A 75 -29.49 10.91 -20.58
C LEU A 75 -28.88 12.18 -19.96
N ASN A 76 -27.63 12.47 -20.29
CA ASN A 76 -26.88 13.60 -19.77
C ASN A 76 -27.31 14.95 -20.36
N ARG A 77 -27.16 16.03 -19.57
CA ARG A 77 -27.41 17.43 -19.99
C ARG A 77 -28.84 17.72 -20.47
N LEU A 78 -29.82 16.98 -19.96
CA LEU A 78 -31.23 17.13 -20.32
C LEU A 78 -32.02 17.99 -19.33
N GLY A 79 -31.37 18.47 -18.26
CA GLY A 79 -32.01 19.30 -17.23
C GLY A 79 -33.06 18.53 -16.42
N LEU A 80 -33.00 17.20 -16.39
CA LEU A 80 -34.00 16.35 -15.74
C LEU A 80 -34.03 16.61 -14.23
N THR A 81 -35.22 16.74 -13.65
CA THR A 81 -35.40 16.85 -12.19
C THR A 81 -35.79 15.53 -11.54
N SER A 82 -36.42 14.63 -12.30
CA SER A 82 -36.78 13.28 -11.88
C SER A 82 -36.48 12.27 -12.99
N LEU A 83 -36.60 10.98 -12.67
CA LEU A 83 -36.38 9.86 -13.60
C LEU A 83 -37.60 8.94 -13.60
N PRO A 84 -37.81 8.18 -14.69
CA PRO A 84 -38.81 7.13 -14.71
C PRO A 84 -38.42 5.98 -13.77
N GLU A 85 -39.41 5.18 -13.37
CA GLU A 85 -39.22 4.08 -12.42
C GLU A 85 -38.67 2.78 -13.06
N ILE A 86 -38.60 2.72 -14.38
CA ILE A 86 -38.20 1.52 -15.13
C ILE A 86 -37.12 1.82 -16.18
N TRP A 87 -36.22 0.86 -16.33
CA TRP A 87 -35.04 0.92 -17.19
C TRP A 87 -34.99 -0.30 -18.11
N PRO A 88 -34.42 -0.18 -19.32
CA PRO A 88 -34.18 -1.33 -20.18
C PRO A 88 -33.33 -2.38 -19.45
N ILE A 89 -33.77 -3.64 -19.44
CA ILE A 89 -33.08 -4.73 -18.70
C ILE A 89 -31.70 -5.09 -19.26
N SER A 90 -31.42 -4.75 -20.51
CA SER A 90 -30.14 -5.01 -21.20
C SER A 90 -29.08 -3.96 -20.91
N LEU A 91 -29.41 -2.93 -20.12
CA LEU A 91 -28.52 -1.82 -19.85
C LEU A 91 -27.35 -2.25 -18.96
N SER A 92 -26.13 -2.01 -19.44
CA SER A 92 -24.88 -2.13 -18.67
C SER A 92 -24.36 -0.75 -18.25
N SER A 93 -24.52 0.28 -19.08
CA SER A 93 -23.97 1.61 -18.85
C SER A 93 -25.02 2.72 -18.90
N LEU A 94 -25.11 3.53 -17.84
CA LEU A 94 -26.07 4.62 -17.71
C LEU A 94 -25.37 5.95 -17.37
N ASP A 95 -25.49 6.93 -18.24
CA ASP A 95 -25.03 8.31 -18.00
C ASP A 95 -26.22 9.26 -17.75
N LEU A 96 -26.35 9.72 -16.51
CA LEU A 96 -27.34 10.68 -16.00
C LEU A 96 -26.68 12.02 -15.61
N SER A 97 -25.44 12.25 -16.04
CA SER A 97 -24.64 13.40 -15.62
C SER A 97 -25.19 14.74 -16.11
N TYR A 98 -24.86 15.83 -15.41
CA TYR A 98 -25.26 17.20 -15.75
C TYR A 98 -26.78 17.39 -15.86
N ASN A 99 -27.54 16.79 -14.94
CA ASN A 99 -28.96 17.05 -14.75
C ASN A 99 -29.20 17.82 -13.43
N VAL A 100 -30.46 17.91 -13.00
CA VAL A 100 -30.87 18.60 -11.76
C VAL A 100 -31.67 17.63 -10.87
N LEU A 101 -31.22 16.37 -10.83
CA LEU A 101 -31.91 15.31 -10.10
C LEU A 101 -31.94 15.59 -8.59
N THR A 102 -33.12 15.47 -8.01
CA THR A 102 -33.33 15.62 -6.55
C THR A 102 -33.33 14.30 -5.80
N GLN A 103 -33.38 13.18 -6.51
CA GLN A 103 -33.45 11.82 -5.95
C GLN A 103 -32.57 10.88 -6.78
N PHE A 104 -31.92 9.94 -6.11
CA PHE A 104 -31.07 8.96 -6.75
C PHE A 104 -31.92 8.02 -7.64
N PRO A 105 -31.43 7.54 -8.80
CA PRO A 105 -32.17 6.59 -9.62
C PRO A 105 -32.52 5.32 -8.84
N GLN A 106 -33.80 4.93 -8.91
CA GLN A 106 -34.31 3.70 -8.30
C GLN A 106 -34.45 2.59 -9.36
N ASN A 107 -34.56 1.35 -8.89
CA ASN A 107 -34.82 0.16 -9.71
C ASN A 107 -33.81 -0.06 -10.85
N LEU A 108 -32.55 0.32 -10.63
CA LEU A 108 -31.48 0.13 -11.61
C LEU A 108 -31.35 -1.36 -11.99
N PRO A 109 -31.10 -1.68 -13.28
CA PRO A 109 -30.96 -3.06 -13.73
C PRO A 109 -29.85 -3.82 -13.00
N GLU A 110 -30.08 -5.10 -12.68
CA GLU A 110 -29.07 -5.96 -12.05
C GLU A 110 -27.85 -6.20 -12.94
N GLY A 111 -27.91 -5.92 -14.24
CA GLY A 111 -26.79 -6.02 -15.18
C GLY A 111 -25.92 -4.76 -15.29
N LEU A 112 -26.27 -3.68 -14.60
CA LEU A 112 -25.61 -2.39 -14.74
C LEU A 112 -24.18 -2.41 -14.16
N ASP A 113 -23.18 -2.22 -15.03
CA ASP A 113 -21.76 -2.16 -14.67
C ASP A 113 -21.22 -0.74 -14.48
N TYR A 114 -21.81 0.26 -15.15
CA TYR A 114 -21.38 1.65 -15.11
C TYR A 114 -22.56 2.60 -14.83
N LEU A 115 -22.39 3.49 -13.85
CA LEU A 115 -23.34 4.55 -13.52
C LEU A 115 -22.62 5.88 -13.32
N ASP A 116 -23.02 6.90 -14.09
CA ASP A 116 -22.62 8.28 -13.87
C ASP A 116 -23.83 9.16 -13.53
N VAL A 117 -23.86 9.71 -12.33
CA VAL A 117 -24.86 10.71 -11.88
C VAL A 117 -24.21 12.06 -11.58
N SER A 118 -23.00 12.30 -12.08
CA SER A 118 -22.20 13.48 -11.77
C SER A 118 -22.94 14.80 -12.09
N SER A 119 -22.61 15.85 -11.36
CA SER A 119 -23.17 17.20 -11.49
C SER A 119 -24.67 17.31 -11.19
N ASN A 120 -25.27 16.34 -10.50
CA ASN A 120 -26.62 16.43 -9.93
C ASN A 120 -26.57 16.94 -8.48
N ARG A 121 -26.38 18.26 -8.32
CA ARG A 121 -26.04 18.90 -7.03
C ARG A 121 -27.11 18.82 -5.93
N GLN A 122 -28.28 18.28 -6.23
CA GLN A 122 -29.42 18.18 -5.31
C GLN A 122 -29.64 16.78 -4.76
N LEU A 123 -28.80 15.79 -5.12
CA LEU A 123 -29.01 14.40 -4.70
C LEU A 123 -28.93 14.21 -3.18
N GLN A 124 -27.91 14.79 -2.51
CA GLN A 124 -27.63 14.82 -1.05
C GLN A 124 -27.73 13.49 -0.24
N GLU A 125 -28.81 12.71 -0.41
CA GLU A 125 -29.14 11.46 0.24
C GLU A 125 -28.56 10.26 -0.52
N TRP A 126 -27.80 9.44 0.21
CA TRP A 126 -27.24 8.19 -0.30
C TRP A 126 -28.34 7.14 -0.56
N PRO A 127 -28.29 6.36 -1.67
CA PRO A 127 -29.29 5.34 -1.95
C PRO A 127 -29.23 4.14 -1.00
N ASP A 128 -30.38 3.53 -0.72
CA ASP A 128 -30.47 2.33 0.13
C ASP A 128 -29.78 1.10 -0.50
N SER A 129 -29.79 1.01 -1.84
CA SER A 129 -29.17 -0.09 -2.57
C SER A 129 -28.59 0.37 -3.91
N LEU A 130 -27.48 -0.27 -4.27
CA LEU A 130 -26.84 -0.17 -5.58
C LEU A 130 -26.78 -1.58 -6.20
N PRO A 131 -26.85 -1.72 -7.54
CA PRO A 131 -26.73 -3.01 -8.20
C PRO A 131 -25.42 -3.71 -7.82
N SER A 132 -25.50 -5.02 -7.52
CA SER A 132 -24.33 -5.79 -7.08
C SER A 132 -23.29 -5.99 -8.20
N SER A 133 -23.70 -5.86 -9.47
CA SER A 133 -22.85 -5.94 -10.66
C SER A 133 -22.06 -4.67 -10.97
N LEU A 134 -22.40 -3.56 -10.31
CA LEU A 134 -21.80 -2.25 -10.58
C LEU A 134 -20.30 -2.28 -10.31
N LYS A 135 -19.52 -1.87 -11.32
CA LYS A 135 -18.05 -1.79 -11.28
C LYS A 135 -17.58 -0.34 -11.20
N ASP A 136 -18.26 0.57 -11.91
CA ASP A 136 -17.86 1.96 -12.02
C ASP A 136 -19.00 2.87 -11.55
N LEU A 137 -18.72 3.70 -10.54
CA LEU A 137 -19.67 4.67 -9.99
C LEU A 137 -19.07 6.07 -9.99
N CYS A 138 -19.70 6.98 -10.72
CA CYS A 138 -19.36 8.40 -10.77
C CYS A 138 -20.46 9.24 -10.12
N ILE A 139 -20.14 9.88 -8.99
CA ILE A 139 -21.02 10.74 -8.20
C ILE A 139 -20.38 12.13 -7.99
N THR A 140 -19.60 12.59 -8.97
CA THR A 140 -18.85 13.84 -8.89
C THR A 140 -19.78 15.04 -8.74
N SER A 141 -19.54 15.96 -7.80
CA SER A 141 -20.36 17.19 -7.69
C SER A 141 -21.87 16.96 -7.47
N CYS A 142 -22.26 16.00 -6.61
CA CYS A 142 -23.66 15.68 -6.31
C CYS A 142 -24.17 16.23 -4.97
N GLY A 143 -23.27 16.74 -4.13
CA GLY A 143 -23.61 17.33 -2.83
C GLY A 143 -23.75 16.31 -1.69
N PHE A 144 -23.28 15.07 -1.86
CA PHE A 144 -23.32 14.05 -0.81
C PHE A 144 -22.50 14.47 0.42
N THR A 145 -23.03 14.18 1.61
CA THR A 145 -22.32 14.36 2.90
C THR A 145 -21.81 13.06 3.49
N THR A 146 -22.33 11.92 3.04
CA THR A 146 -21.99 10.58 3.50
C THR A 146 -21.78 9.64 2.32
N LEU A 147 -20.93 8.64 2.49
CA LEU A 147 -20.87 7.45 1.65
C LEU A 147 -21.45 6.27 2.44
N GLY A 148 -22.51 5.66 1.92
CA GLY A 148 -23.11 4.47 2.52
C GLY A 148 -22.47 3.18 2.01
N SER A 149 -23.21 2.07 2.10
CA SER A 149 -22.74 0.76 1.67
C SER A 149 -22.52 0.72 0.15
N LEU A 150 -21.33 0.25 -0.24
CA LEU A 150 -20.91 0.11 -1.63
C LEU A 150 -21.13 -1.33 -2.12
N PRO A 151 -21.42 -1.54 -3.43
CA PRO A 151 -21.62 -2.89 -3.96
C PRO A 151 -20.31 -3.69 -3.97
N PRO A 152 -20.37 -5.02 -3.82
CA PRO A 152 -19.19 -5.87 -3.60
C PRO A 152 -18.25 -5.97 -4.80
N ASN A 153 -18.72 -5.68 -6.01
CA ASN A 153 -17.94 -5.75 -7.26
C ASN A 153 -17.43 -4.38 -7.74
N LEU A 154 -17.60 -3.32 -6.95
CA LEU A 154 -17.18 -1.97 -7.32
C LEU A 154 -15.65 -1.87 -7.41
N GLN A 155 -15.16 -1.42 -8.56
CA GLN A 155 -13.75 -1.26 -8.90
C GLN A 155 -13.34 0.22 -8.90
N ASP A 156 -14.17 1.10 -9.47
CA ASP A 156 -13.90 2.52 -9.57
C ASP A 156 -15.00 3.35 -8.87
N LEU A 157 -14.60 4.14 -7.88
CA LEU A 157 -15.47 5.14 -7.25
C LEU A 157 -14.90 6.55 -7.45
N ARG A 158 -15.60 7.37 -8.24
CA ARG A 158 -15.31 8.81 -8.41
C ARG A 158 -16.34 9.64 -7.67
N ALA A 159 -15.95 10.19 -6.53
CA ALA A 159 -16.81 10.96 -5.63
C ALA A 159 -16.23 12.34 -5.27
N ASN A 160 -15.46 12.92 -6.18
CA ASN A 160 -14.84 14.23 -6.02
C ASN A 160 -15.86 15.38 -6.03
N HIS A 161 -15.48 16.52 -5.44
CA HIS A 161 -16.29 17.73 -5.35
C HIS A 161 -17.65 17.55 -4.61
N ASN A 162 -17.68 16.73 -3.56
CA ASN A 162 -18.84 16.59 -2.68
C ASN A 162 -18.60 17.26 -1.32
N GLN A 163 -19.42 16.95 -0.32
CA GLN A 163 -19.30 17.42 1.06
C GLN A 163 -19.12 16.24 2.02
N ILE A 164 -18.55 15.13 1.52
CA ILE A 164 -18.45 13.87 2.24
C ILE A 164 -17.55 14.08 3.46
N ASN A 165 -18.09 13.75 4.63
CA ASN A 165 -17.37 13.75 5.90
C ASN A 165 -17.47 12.41 6.63
N THR A 166 -18.45 11.56 6.25
CA THR A 166 -18.66 10.23 6.83
C THR A 166 -18.42 9.19 5.75
N LEU A 167 -17.51 8.25 6.03
CA LEU A 167 -17.10 7.16 5.15
C LEU A 167 -17.69 5.82 5.64
N PRO A 168 -17.82 4.80 4.76
CA PRO A 168 -18.24 3.48 5.19
C PRO A 168 -17.17 2.81 6.07
N GLU A 169 -17.60 1.89 6.95
CA GLU A 169 -16.68 1.10 7.78
C GLU A 169 -15.94 0.02 6.96
N THR A 170 -16.53 -0.41 5.84
CA THR A 170 -16.02 -1.47 4.97
C THR A 170 -15.97 -1.02 3.52
N TRP A 171 -14.89 -1.40 2.84
CA TRP A 171 -14.69 -1.15 1.42
C TRP A 171 -14.81 -2.47 0.64
N PRO A 172 -15.33 -2.45 -0.61
CA PRO A 172 -15.34 -3.63 -1.46
C PRO A 172 -13.91 -4.13 -1.72
N ALA A 173 -13.67 -5.43 -1.59
CA ALA A 173 -12.35 -6.02 -1.82
C ALA A 173 -11.86 -5.88 -3.28
N SER A 174 -12.79 -5.60 -4.20
CA SER A 174 -12.55 -5.37 -5.62
C SER A 174 -12.19 -3.91 -5.97
N LEU A 175 -12.26 -2.98 -5.01
CA LEU A 175 -12.06 -1.56 -5.25
C LEU A 175 -10.58 -1.27 -5.60
N LEU A 176 -10.36 -0.72 -6.79
CA LEU A 176 -9.05 -0.37 -7.34
C LEU A 176 -8.81 1.15 -7.30
N LEU A 177 -9.84 1.96 -7.56
CA LEU A 177 -9.73 3.42 -7.62
C LEU A 177 -10.75 4.10 -6.69
N LEU A 178 -10.25 5.00 -5.86
CA LEU A 178 -11.06 5.84 -4.97
C LEU A 178 -10.67 7.31 -5.10
N ASP A 179 -11.53 8.12 -5.71
CA ASP A 179 -11.38 9.57 -5.78
C ASP A 179 -12.37 10.28 -4.84
N LEU A 180 -11.82 10.81 -3.74
CA LEU A 180 -12.50 11.66 -2.75
C LEU A 180 -11.97 13.10 -2.77
N CYS A 181 -11.37 13.55 -3.88
CA CYS A 181 -10.85 14.90 -4.02
C CYS A 181 -11.91 15.97 -3.72
N GLN A 182 -11.52 17.02 -3.00
CA GLN A 182 -12.35 18.17 -2.65
C GLN A 182 -13.66 17.76 -1.96
N ASN A 183 -13.51 17.12 -0.80
CA ASN A 183 -14.59 16.78 0.13
C ASN A 183 -14.40 17.49 1.49
N ALA A 184 -15.15 17.07 2.51
CA ALA A 184 -15.08 17.59 3.87
C ALA A 184 -14.56 16.52 4.85
N LEU A 185 -13.62 15.67 4.40
CA LEU A 185 -13.11 14.57 5.23
C LEU A 185 -12.33 15.12 6.44
N THR A 186 -12.64 14.58 7.62
CA THR A 186 -11.91 14.83 8.86
C THR A 186 -11.01 13.67 9.26
N GLN A 187 -11.31 12.46 8.79
CA GLN A 187 -10.58 11.23 9.09
C GLN A 187 -10.15 10.52 7.81
N PHE A 188 -9.01 9.83 7.88
CA PHE A 188 -8.48 9.06 6.76
C PHE A 188 -9.32 7.78 6.55
N PRO A 189 -9.61 7.35 5.31
CA PRO A 189 -10.27 6.08 5.04
C PRO A 189 -9.54 4.89 5.70
N GLN A 190 -10.22 4.18 6.62
CA GLN A 190 -9.65 3.01 7.29
C GLN A 190 -9.93 1.73 6.49
N ASN A 191 -9.09 0.71 6.68
CA ASN A 191 -9.29 -0.65 6.11
C ASN A 191 -9.46 -0.67 4.59
N LEU A 192 -8.68 0.14 3.88
CA LEU A 192 -8.65 0.10 2.41
C LEU A 192 -8.20 -1.29 1.92
N PRO A 193 -8.76 -1.79 0.81
CA PRO A 193 -8.46 -3.13 0.31
C PRO A 193 -7.03 -3.22 -0.23
N GLU A 194 -6.36 -4.35 0.01
CA GLU A 194 -4.97 -4.59 -0.44
C GLU A 194 -4.80 -4.54 -1.97
N GLY A 195 -5.87 -4.64 -2.76
CA GLY A 195 -5.84 -4.51 -4.22
C GLY A 195 -5.97 -3.07 -4.75
N MET A 196 -6.13 -2.08 -3.88
CA MET A 196 -6.33 -0.68 -4.28
C MET A 196 -5.09 -0.09 -4.94
N GLU A 197 -5.27 0.48 -6.13
CA GLU A 197 -4.19 1.05 -6.93
C GLU A 197 -4.16 2.59 -6.83
N ASP A 198 -5.31 3.26 -6.85
CA ASP A 198 -5.36 4.72 -6.96
C ASP A 198 -6.22 5.33 -5.85
N LEU A 199 -5.60 6.19 -5.02
CA LEU A 199 -6.27 6.91 -3.94
C LEU A 199 -6.07 8.42 -4.06
N THR A 200 -7.14 9.16 -4.29
CA THR A 200 -7.11 10.63 -4.37
C THR A 200 -7.93 11.23 -3.23
N LEU A 201 -7.26 11.95 -2.33
CA LEU A 201 -7.82 12.62 -1.15
C LEU A 201 -7.56 14.14 -1.17
N SER A 202 -7.04 14.68 -2.28
CA SER A 202 -6.67 16.09 -2.38
C SER A 202 -7.78 17.05 -1.98
N TYR A 203 -7.40 18.25 -1.54
CA TYR A 203 -8.30 19.33 -1.15
C TYR A 203 -9.23 19.03 0.05
N ASN A 204 -8.95 17.99 0.83
CA ASN A 204 -9.60 17.72 2.12
C ASN A 204 -8.88 18.44 3.28
N ARG A 205 -9.07 19.75 3.40
CA ARG A 205 -8.31 20.58 4.37
C ARG A 205 -8.55 20.24 5.84
N GLN A 206 -9.66 19.59 6.15
CA GLN A 206 -10.00 19.16 7.51
C GLN A 206 -9.36 17.80 7.88
N LEU A 207 -8.79 17.09 6.90
CA LEU A 207 -8.12 15.82 7.09
C LEU A 207 -6.73 16.09 7.67
N GLN A 208 -6.61 15.95 9.00
CA GLN A 208 -5.41 16.32 9.74
C GLN A 208 -4.58 15.10 10.19
N GLN A 209 -5.23 13.95 10.35
CA GLN A 209 -4.59 12.72 10.81
C GLN A 209 -4.47 11.72 9.67
N GLY A 210 -3.28 11.13 9.51
CA GLY A 210 -3.02 10.05 8.56
C GLY A 210 -3.61 8.70 8.99
N THR A 211 -3.12 7.63 8.37
CA THR A 211 -3.52 6.24 8.66
C THR A 211 -2.33 5.41 9.11
N SER A 212 -2.52 4.39 9.95
CA SER A 212 -1.45 3.47 10.35
C SER A 212 -1.12 2.42 9.28
N SER A 213 -1.99 2.23 8.29
CA SER A 213 -1.75 1.30 7.18
C SER A 213 -2.28 1.84 5.85
N LEU A 214 -1.56 1.53 4.78
CA LEU A 214 -1.97 1.78 3.40
C LEU A 214 -1.77 0.49 2.59
N PRO A 215 -2.61 0.24 1.56
CA PRO A 215 -2.47 -0.91 0.69
C PRO A 215 -1.09 -0.96 0.03
N SER A 216 -0.48 -2.14 0.04
CA SER A 216 0.84 -2.36 -0.55
C SER A 216 0.83 -2.29 -2.09
N SER A 217 -0.33 -2.46 -2.73
CA SER A 217 -0.50 -2.40 -4.19
C SER A 217 -0.71 -0.99 -4.75
N LEU A 218 -0.80 0.03 -3.88
CA LEU A 218 -1.10 1.40 -4.29
C LEU A 218 -0.06 1.88 -5.31
N LYS A 219 -0.52 2.42 -6.44
CA LYS A 219 0.27 3.00 -7.53
C LYS A 219 0.19 4.53 -7.55
N PHE A 220 -0.87 5.11 -7.01
CA PHE A 220 -1.04 6.56 -6.94
C PHE A 220 -1.73 6.98 -5.64
N LEU A 221 -1.15 7.96 -4.95
CA LEU A 221 -1.69 8.61 -3.76
C LEU A 221 -1.64 10.12 -3.97
N ASP A 222 -2.78 10.78 -3.99
CA ASP A 222 -2.84 12.24 -4.07
C ASP A 222 -3.46 12.84 -2.80
N ILE A 223 -2.67 13.61 -2.07
CA ILE A 223 -3.01 14.23 -0.79
C ILE A 223 -2.72 15.73 -0.80
N VAL A 224 -2.68 16.34 -2.00
CA VAL A 224 -2.47 17.78 -2.19
C VAL A 224 -3.47 18.58 -1.37
N ARG A 225 -3.01 19.58 -0.60
CA ARG A 225 -3.89 20.51 0.14
C ARG A 225 -4.82 19.81 1.16
N CYS A 226 -4.38 18.69 1.72
CA CYS A 226 -4.92 18.16 2.97
C CYS A 226 -4.37 18.93 4.19
N GLY A 227 -4.99 18.72 5.36
CA GLY A 227 -4.65 19.40 6.61
C GLY A 227 -3.59 18.69 7.46
N PHE A 228 -2.88 17.69 6.93
CA PHE A 228 -1.93 16.88 7.68
C PHE A 228 -0.87 17.74 8.36
N THR A 229 -0.71 17.58 9.68
CA THR A 229 0.38 18.20 10.45
C THR A 229 1.62 17.32 10.50
N GLU A 230 1.44 16.02 10.27
CA GLU A 230 2.44 14.97 10.23
C GLU A 230 1.95 13.89 9.27
N LEU A 231 2.85 13.27 8.52
CA LEU A 231 2.51 12.11 7.70
C LEU A 231 2.76 10.84 8.50
N SER A 232 1.88 9.85 8.32
CA SER A 232 2.01 8.58 9.02
C SER A 232 3.10 7.70 8.43
N GLU A 233 3.66 6.80 9.26
CA GLU A 233 4.62 5.77 8.83
C GLU A 233 4.08 4.92 7.65
N ALA A 234 2.76 4.78 7.52
CA ALA A 234 2.14 4.05 6.42
C ALA A 234 2.49 4.60 5.02
N ILE A 235 2.73 5.91 4.92
CA ILE A 235 3.15 6.52 3.65
C ILE A 235 4.60 6.11 3.31
N THR A 236 5.43 5.87 4.33
CA THR A 236 6.82 5.41 4.15
C THR A 236 6.90 3.93 3.79
N SER A 237 5.89 3.13 4.13
CA SER A 237 5.81 1.72 3.76
C SER A 237 5.26 1.46 2.35
N LEU A 238 4.80 2.49 1.64
CA LEU A 238 4.32 2.35 0.27
C LEU A 238 5.46 1.96 -0.68
N PRO A 239 5.20 1.12 -1.70
CA PRO A 239 6.22 0.77 -2.67
C PRO A 239 6.74 2.00 -3.42
N ILE A 240 7.99 1.93 -3.86
CA ILE A 240 8.67 3.03 -4.57
C ILE A 240 8.03 3.36 -5.93
N THR A 241 7.34 2.39 -6.50
CA THR A 241 6.56 2.51 -7.74
C THR A 241 5.33 3.39 -7.57
N CYS A 242 4.86 3.57 -6.34
CA CYS A 242 3.71 4.38 -6.04
C CYS A 242 4.03 5.87 -6.21
N GLN A 243 3.17 6.61 -6.88
CA GLN A 243 3.30 8.05 -7.08
C GLN A 243 2.60 8.78 -5.94
N ILE A 244 3.32 9.62 -5.19
CA ILE A 244 2.67 10.45 -4.16
C ILE A 244 2.66 11.90 -4.62
N ASN A 245 1.47 12.46 -4.78
CA ASN A 245 1.28 13.87 -5.04
C ASN A 245 0.88 14.61 -3.75
N MET A 246 1.66 15.61 -3.36
CA MET A 246 1.38 16.48 -2.19
C MET A 246 1.31 17.97 -2.55
N GLY A 247 1.53 18.32 -3.82
CA GLY A 247 1.41 19.68 -4.34
C GLY A 247 2.74 20.43 -4.51
N GLN A 248 2.66 21.61 -5.12
CA GLN A 248 3.81 22.39 -5.58
C GLN A 248 4.60 23.02 -4.42
N ARG A 249 5.93 22.84 -4.48
CA ARG A 249 6.97 23.32 -3.55
C ARG A 249 7.11 24.86 -3.42
N GLY A 250 6.19 25.65 -3.97
CA GLY A 250 6.44 27.05 -4.37
C GLY A 250 5.57 28.15 -3.75
N SER A 251 4.64 27.86 -2.85
CA SER A 251 3.90 28.92 -2.13
C SER A 251 4.01 28.63 -0.63
N SER A 252 4.31 29.66 0.14
CA SER A 252 4.68 29.71 1.56
C SER A 252 3.72 29.05 2.58
N GLY A 253 2.83 28.16 2.15
CA GLY A 253 1.95 27.34 2.99
C GLY A 253 2.38 25.87 3.14
N TYR A 254 3.16 25.30 2.21
CA TYR A 254 3.60 23.89 2.30
C TYR A 254 4.77 23.66 3.28
N THR A 255 5.49 24.73 3.66
CA THR A 255 6.60 24.69 4.61
C THR A 255 6.18 24.50 6.07
N ARG A 256 4.87 24.46 6.37
CA ARG A 256 4.33 24.26 7.74
C ARG A 256 3.55 22.95 7.97
N LEU A 257 3.19 22.23 6.91
CA LEU A 257 2.36 21.00 7.00
C LEU A 257 3.19 19.71 6.87
N ILE A 258 4.41 19.81 6.35
CA ILE A 258 5.33 18.69 6.22
C ILE A 258 6.52 18.98 7.13
N PRO A 259 6.63 18.34 8.31
CA PRO A 259 7.81 18.49 9.15
C PRO A 259 9.06 18.05 8.36
N GLU A 260 10.21 18.68 8.65
CA GLU A 260 11.45 18.56 7.86
C GLU A 260 11.82 17.10 7.53
N ASN A 261 11.58 16.19 8.48
CA ASN A 261 11.81 14.76 8.41
C ASN A 261 10.97 14.03 7.36
N VAL A 262 9.73 14.46 7.15
CA VAL A 262 8.82 13.85 6.18
C VAL A 262 9.10 14.37 4.79
N ARG A 263 9.53 15.64 4.69
CA ARG A 263 9.85 16.26 3.40
C ARG A 263 11.06 15.60 2.74
N ALA A 264 12.04 15.23 3.56
CA ALA A 264 13.17 14.40 3.17
C ALA A 264 12.65 13.06 2.57
N LEU A 265 11.97 12.23 3.35
CA LEU A 265 11.49 10.90 2.92
C LEU A 265 10.69 10.90 1.61
N LEU A 266 9.97 11.98 1.30
CA LEU A 266 9.23 12.12 0.05
C LEU A 266 10.07 12.63 -1.13
N LEU A 267 11.11 13.42 -0.85
CA LEU A 267 12.12 13.83 -1.84
C LEU A 267 13.00 12.65 -2.22
N ASP A 268 13.44 11.84 -1.26
CA ASP A 268 14.17 10.58 -1.47
C ASP A 268 13.37 9.64 -2.37
N ARG A 269 12.09 9.45 -2.04
CA ARG A 269 11.16 8.62 -2.80
C ARG A 269 10.90 9.09 -4.23
N GLU A 270 10.77 10.39 -4.48
CA GLU A 270 10.60 10.92 -5.84
C GLU A 270 11.90 10.84 -6.66
N MET A 271 13.05 10.94 -5.99
CA MET A 271 14.39 10.78 -6.58
C MET A 271 14.66 9.31 -6.95
N ASP A 272 14.38 8.38 -6.05
CA ASP A 272 14.44 6.94 -6.31
C ASP A 272 13.45 6.51 -7.40
N ARG A 273 12.28 7.16 -7.49
CA ARG A 273 11.32 6.90 -8.57
C ARG A 273 11.85 7.34 -9.93
N GLN A 274 12.54 8.49 -10.03
CA GLN A 274 13.19 8.88 -11.29
C GLN A 274 14.25 7.87 -11.71
N VAL A 275 15.05 7.40 -10.75
CA VAL A 275 16.02 6.32 -10.95
C VAL A 275 15.32 5.00 -11.33
N TRP A 276 14.18 4.66 -10.72
CA TRP A 276 13.37 3.49 -11.04
C TRP A 276 12.66 3.59 -12.41
N MET A 277 12.31 4.78 -12.89
CA MET A 277 11.78 4.96 -14.25
C MET A 277 12.87 4.81 -15.31
N GLU A 278 14.12 5.17 -15.00
CA GLU A 278 15.27 4.98 -15.89
C GLU A 278 15.81 3.53 -15.87
N LEU A 279 15.81 2.88 -14.71
CA LEU A 279 16.38 1.54 -14.52
C LEU A 279 15.35 0.42 -14.43
N GLY A 280 14.08 0.71 -14.17
CA GLY A 280 13.00 -0.28 -13.96
C GLY A 280 12.74 -1.23 -15.13
N PRO A 281 12.88 -0.82 -16.42
CA PRO A 281 12.88 -1.75 -17.55
C PRO A 281 14.09 -2.68 -17.55
N TYR A 282 15.27 -2.21 -17.13
CA TYR A 282 16.50 -3.01 -17.03
C TYR A 282 16.47 -3.97 -15.82
N ILE A 283 15.86 -3.57 -14.70
CA ILE A 283 15.62 -4.42 -13.53
C ILE A 283 14.60 -5.51 -13.84
N ARG A 284 13.52 -5.20 -14.60
CA ARG A 284 12.56 -6.22 -15.07
C ARG A 284 13.18 -7.18 -16.08
N LEU A 285 13.98 -6.68 -17.03
CA LEU A 285 14.75 -7.54 -17.93
C LEU A 285 15.73 -8.43 -17.13
N ALA A 286 16.38 -7.88 -16.10
CA ALA A 286 17.30 -8.60 -15.23
C ALA A 286 16.58 -9.68 -14.39
N GLN A 287 15.38 -9.40 -13.87
CA GLN A 287 14.55 -10.34 -13.11
C GLN A 287 13.94 -11.44 -13.99
N GLU A 288 13.52 -11.12 -15.22
CA GLU A 288 13.09 -12.13 -16.21
C GLU A 288 14.27 -13.01 -16.66
N THR A 289 15.50 -12.46 -16.72
CA THR A 289 16.71 -13.28 -16.94
C THR A 289 17.18 -14.05 -15.71
N GLN A 290 16.73 -13.73 -14.50
CA GLN A 290 17.13 -14.45 -13.26
C GLN A 290 16.38 -15.78 -13.04
N GLN A 291 15.35 -16.10 -13.84
CA GLN A 291 14.75 -17.45 -13.82
C GLN A 291 15.59 -18.51 -14.54
N GLU A 292 16.65 -18.12 -15.25
CA GLU A 292 17.64 -19.06 -15.78
C GLU A 292 19.07 -18.55 -15.53
N ARG A 293 19.80 -19.22 -14.61
CA ARG A 293 21.27 -19.36 -14.48
C ARG A 293 22.03 -18.56 -13.39
N PRO A 294 23.20 -19.11 -12.94
CA PRO A 294 23.55 -19.37 -11.54
C PRO A 294 24.39 -18.27 -10.86
N SER A 295 24.46 -18.37 -9.53
CA SER A 295 25.24 -17.64 -8.52
C SER A 295 26.41 -16.75 -9.00
N PRO A 296 26.53 -15.48 -8.58
CA PRO A 296 27.74 -14.67 -8.77
C PRO A 296 28.66 -14.78 -7.53
N THR A 297 29.87 -15.33 -7.65
CA THR A 297 31.18 -14.68 -7.96
C THR A 297 31.75 -13.80 -6.84
N ILE A 298 32.96 -14.19 -6.42
CA ILE A 298 33.82 -13.62 -5.38
C ILE A 298 34.27 -12.20 -5.76
N ASN A 299 34.14 -11.23 -4.85
CA ASN A 299 34.71 -9.89 -4.95
C ASN A 299 36.10 -9.85 -4.29
N ASN A 300 37.10 -9.27 -4.95
CA ASN A 300 38.47 -9.12 -4.44
C ASN A 300 38.49 -8.23 -3.17
N LEU A 301 39.38 -8.53 -2.21
CA LEU A 301 39.42 -7.85 -0.90
C LEU A 301 39.72 -6.34 -1.05
N SER A 302 40.58 -6.01 -1.99
CA SER A 302 40.93 -4.63 -2.33
C SER A 302 39.72 -3.81 -2.82
N ASP A 303 38.87 -4.40 -3.65
CA ASP A 303 37.65 -3.76 -4.17
C ASP A 303 36.61 -3.55 -3.06
N VAL A 304 36.46 -4.52 -2.16
CA VAL A 304 35.53 -4.43 -1.02
C VAL A 304 35.99 -3.36 -0.04
N ILE A 305 37.29 -3.27 0.26
CA ILE A 305 37.82 -2.25 1.19
C ILE A 305 37.65 -0.83 0.63
N ALA A 306 37.67 -0.65 -0.69
CA ALA A 306 37.44 0.64 -1.31
C ALA A 306 36.03 1.19 -1.01
N THR A 307 35.03 0.33 -0.78
CA THR A 307 33.66 0.73 -0.41
C THR A 307 33.55 1.36 0.99
N TRP A 308 34.53 1.15 1.86
CA TRP A 308 34.54 1.64 3.25
C TRP A 308 35.42 2.88 3.48
N LEU A 309 36.17 3.32 2.46
CA LEU A 309 37.14 4.41 2.56
C LEU A 309 36.73 5.62 1.71
N PRO A 310 36.98 6.87 2.18
CA PRO A 310 36.76 8.06 1.37
C PRO A 310 37.58 8.05 0.08
N ALA A 311 37.01 8.56 -1.03
CA ALA A 311 37.60 8.54 -2.37
C ALA A 311 39.05 9.06 -2.45
N GLU A 312 39.43 10.00 -1.58
CA GLU A 312 40.77 10.60 -1.51
C GLU A 312 41.86 9.66 -0.97
N GLN A 313 41.47 8.56 -0.30
CA GLN A 313 42.38 7.59 0.34
C GLN A 313 42.36 6.21 -0.32
N GLN A 314 41.42 5.96 -1.24
CA GLN A 314 41.25 4.68 -1.94
C GLN A 314 42.51 4.31 -2.75
N ASP A 315 43.07 5.24 -3.51
CA ASP A 315 44.25 4.98 -4.36
C ASP A 315 45.54 4.67 -3.58
N LYS A 316 45.69 5.22 -2.35
CA LYS A 316 46.90 5.01 -1.53
C LYS A 316 46.89 3.69 -0.77
N LEU A 317 45.71 3.17 -0.43
CA LEU A 317 45.56 1.96 0.35
C LEU A 317 45.27 0.73 -0.53
N ALA A 318 44.76 0.92 -1.75
CA ALA A 318 44.51 -0.18 -2.70
C ALA A 318 45.78 -1.00 -3.00
N GLU A 319 46.92 -0.34 -3.23
CA GLU A 319 48.20 -1.03 -3.49
C GLU A 319 48.70 -1.81 -2.25
N TYR A 320 48.41 -1.30 -1.05
CA TYR A 320 48.77 -1.95 0.21
C TYR A 320 47.88 -3.16 0.52
N TRP A 321 46.56 -3.05 0.33
CA TRP A 321 45.64 -4.16 0.53
C TRP A 321 45.73 -5.25 -0.54
N ALA A 322 46.18 -4.92 -1.76
CA ALA A 322 46.51 -5.91 -2.78
C ALA A 322 47.66 -6.86 -2.35
N THR A 323 48.57 -6.39 -1.48
CA THR A 323 49.62 -7.26 -0.90
C THR A 323 49.10 -8.14 0.23
N ILE A 324 48.10 -7.67 0.99
CA ILE A 324 47.43 -8.38 2.07
C ILE A 324 46.42 -9.42 1.54
N GLU A 325 45.92 -9.23 0.32
CA GLU A 325 45.01 -10.15 -0.36
C GLU A 325 45.62 -11.56 -0.61
N GLN A 326 46.95 -11.66 -0.55
CA GLN A 326 47.69 -12.93 -0.63
C GLN A 326 47.84 -13.63 0.74
N GLU A 327 47.38 -13.02 1.83
CA GLU A 327 47.44 -13.62 3.17
C GLU A 327 46.33 -14.66 3.38
N ASP A 328 46.63 -15.66 4.21
CA ASP A 328 45.69 -16.75 4.50
C ASP A 328 44.38 -16.20 5.10
N ASN A 329 43.24 -16.75 4.66
CA ASN A 329 41.88 -16.38 5.09
C ASN A 329 41.39 -14.98 4.63
N ALA A 330 42.15 -14.26 3.79
CA ALA A 330 41.71 -13.01 3.18
C ALA A 330 40.39 -13.11 2.39
N PRO A 331 40.08 -14.20 1.64
CA PRO A 331 38.80 -14.31 0.93
C PRO A 331 37.58 -14.41 1.84
N ALA A 332 37.70 -15.07 2.99
CA ALA A 332 36.62 -15.16 3.97
C ALA A 332 36.36 -13.80 4.64
N PHE A 333 37.43 -13.04 4.90
CA PHE A 333 37.30 -11.67 5.37
C PHE A 333 36.68 -10.75 4.31
N SER A 334 37.01 -10.92 3.02
CA SER A 334 36.37 -10.19 1.91
C SER A 334 34.86 -10.45 1.83
N ALA A 335 34.47 -11.72 1.91
CA ALA A 335 33.06 -12.10 1.92
C ALA A 335 32.33 -11.54 3.16
N PHE A 336 32.97 -11.55 4.32
CA PHE A 336 32.42 -10.94 5.53
C PHE A 336 32.24 -9.43 5.37
N LEU A 337 33.26 -8.70 4.90
CA LEU A 337 33.17 -7.25 4.71
C LEU A 337 32.15 -6.85 3.64
N SER A 338 32.01 -7.65 2.58
CA SER A 338 30.98 -7.44 1.55
C SER A 338 29.59 -7.55 2.17
N ARG A 339 29.36 -8.59 2.97
CA ARG A 339 28.08 -8.78 3.64
C ARG A 339 27.83 -7.74 4.74
N LEU A 340 28.87 -7.33 5.47
CA LEU A 340 28.77 -6.26 6.44
C LEU A 340 28.43 -4.94 5.72
N ALA A 341 29.01 -4.70 4.54
CA ALA A 341 28.70 -3.55 3.71
C ALA A 341 27.24 -3.63 3.27
N ASP A 342 26.78 -4.78 2.76
CA ASP A 342 25.39 -5.00 2.41
C ASP A 342 24.45 -4.74 3.61
N THR A 343 24.81 -5.10 4.84
CA THR A 343 23.98 -4.80 6.01
C THR A 343 23.96 -3.34 6.42
N VAL A 344 25.00 -2.57 6.07
CA VAL A 344 25.13 -1.15 6.38
C VAL A 344 24.52 -0.31 5.25
N SER A 345 24.81 -0.64 4.00
CA SER A 345 24.20 -0.12 2.78
C SER A 345 22.71 -0.43 2.69
N ALA A 346 22.24 -1.58 3.17
CA ALA A 346 20.80 -1.83 3.33
C ALA A 346 20.15 -0.96 4.42
N LYS A 347 20.95 -0.27 5.25
CA LYS A 347 20.52 0.72 6.25
C LYS A 347 20.94 2.15 5.86
N GLU A 348 21.55 2.36 4.70
CA GLU A 348 21.90 3.67 4.17
C GLU A 348 20.65 4.31 3.57
N ASN A 349 19.94 5.07 4.39
CA ASN A 349 19.08 6.15 3.90
C ASN A 349 19.93 7.43 3.77
N PRO A 350 20.15 7.96 2.55
CA PRO A 350 21.02 9.12 2.31
C PRO A 350 20.56 10.42 3.01
N GLU A 351 19.34 10.49 3.53
CA GLU A 351 18.76 11.71 4.07
C GLU A 351 18.62 11.78 5.61
N ASP A 352 18.91 10.70 6.32
CA ASP A 352 18.82 10.70 7.78
C ASP A 352 20.08 11.32 8.40
N THR A 353 20.17 12.64 8.59
CA THR A 353 21.41 13.25 9.17
C THR A 353 21.82 12.71 10.54
N VAL A 354 20.99 11.95 11.26
CA VAL A 354 21.38 11.26 12.51
C VAL A 354 21.77 9.81 12.24
N SER A 355 21.07 9.07 11.38
CA SER A 355 21.44 7.70 11.02
C SER A 355 22.53 7.62 9.97
N ALA A 356 22.57 8.52 8.98
CA ALA A 356 23.73 8.82 8.14
C ALA A 356 24.88 9.39 8.96
N LYS A 357 24.64 10.12 10.06
CA LYS A 357 25.73 10.47 11.01
C LYS A 357 26.19 9.27 11.83
N LYS A 358 25.29 8.41 12.32
CA LYS A 358 25.64 7.16 13.03
C LYS A 358 26.26 6.12 12.10
N ASN A 359 25.83 6.05 10.84
CA ASN A 359 26.37 5.20 9.79
C ASN A 359 27.68 5.79 9.27
N SER A 360 27.81 7.12 9.15
CA SER A 360 29.09 7.78 8.86
C SER A 360 30.06 7.60 10.03
N GLU A 361 29.59 7.68 11.28
CA GLU A 361 30.37 7.33 12.48
C GLU A 361 30.73 5.84 12.50
N PHE A 362 29.84 4.95 12.06
CA PHE A 362 30.09 3.50 11.95
C PHE A 362 31.07 3.16 10.83
N ILE A 363 30.89 3.74 9.64
CA ILE A 363 31.81 3.61 8.50
C ILE A 363 33.17 4.19 8.87
N LEU A 364 33.21 5.32 9.58
CA LEU A 364 34.45 5.87 10.14
C LEU A 364 35.08 4.92 11.16
N GLN A 365 34.28 4.30 12.03
CA GLN A 365 34.76 3.32 13.00
C GLN A 365 35.34 2.08 12.32
N VAL A 366 34.69 1.59 11.26
CA VAL A 366 35.18 0.49 10.41
C VAL A 366 36.45 0.89 9.67
N ALA A 367 36.52 2.10 9.12
CA ALA A 367 37.71 2.62 8.44
C ALA A 367 38.91 2.76 9.41
N ILE A 368 38.69 3.26 10.63
CA ILE A 368 39.71 3.32 11.68
C ILE A 368 40.19 1.91 12.05
N TRP A 369 39.26 0.96 12.20
CA TRP A 369 39.58 -0.44 12.47
C TRP A 369 40.40 -1.08 11.34
N LEU A 370 40.02 -0.87 10.07
CA LEU A 370 40.78 -1.34 8.91
C LEU A 370 42.21 -0.75 8.90
N ALA A 371 42.37 0.52 9.25
CA ALA A 371 43.70 1.13 9.38
C ALA A 371 44.55 0.51 10.50
N GLN A 372 43.95 0.13 11.63
CA GLN A 372 44.64 -0.62 12.69
C GLN A 372 45.09 -2.01 12.23
N LEU A 373 44.25 -2.72 11.46
CA LEU A 373 44.58 -4.02 10.88
C LEU A 373 45.71 -3.91 9.85
N ALA A 374 45.72 -2.86 9.04
CA ALA A 374 46.79 -2.59 8.08
C ALA A 374 48.16 -2.41 8.78
N GLY A 375 48.16 -1.75 9.95
CA GLY A 375 49.37 -1.47 10.75
C GLY A 375 49.80 -2.58 11.71
N SER A 376 49.01 -3.66 11.88
CA SER A 376 49.27 -4.69 12.89
C SER A 376 49.04 -6.11 12.36
N PRO A 377 50.09 -6.79 11.85
CA PRO A 377 49.97 -8.13 11.27
C PRO A 377 49.34 -9.17 12.21
N THR A 378 49.68 -9.14 13.50
CA THR A 378 49.15 -10.11 14.49
C THR A 378 47.64 -9.97 14.72
N LEU A 379 47.14 -8.74 14.71
CA LEU A 379 45.72 -8.45 14.88
C LEU A 379 44.95 -8.82 13.60
N ARG A 380 45.57 -8.60 12.45
CA ARG A 380 45.02 -8.96 11.14
C ARG A 380 44.84 -10.46 10.97
N GLU A 381 45.87 -11.24 11.32
CA GLU A 381 45.81 -12.72 11.30
C GLU A 381 44.67 -13.24 12.19
N GLN A 382 44.57 -12.74 13.44
CA GLN A 382 43.48 -13.12 14.35
C GLN A 382 42.10 -12.75 13.80
N THR A 383 41.96 -11.57 13.18
CA THR A 383 40.70 -11.10 12.61
C THR A 383 40.27 -11.94 11.41
N PHE A 384 41.21 -12.33 10.54
CA PHE A 384 40.90 -13.16 9.36
C PHE A 384 40.51 -14.59 9.76
N LEU A 385 41.13 -15.13 10.82
CA LEU A 385 40.72 -16.42 11.39
C LEU A 385 39.28 -16.38 11.92
N ILE A 386 38.88 -15.33 12.64
CA ILE A 386 37.50 -15.17 13.12
C ILE A 386 36.51 -15.11 11.94
N ALA A 387 36.86 -14.43 10.84
CA ALA A 387 36.03 -14.40 9.63
C ALA A 387 35.86 -15.79 9.00
N GLN A 388 36.95 -16.57 8.95
CA GLN A 388 36.94 -17.92 8.42
C GLN A 388 36.08 -18.87 9.27
N GLU A 389 36.21 -18.83 10.60
CA GLU A 389 35.41 -19.66 11.52
C GLU A 389 33.92 -19.32 11.45
N ALA A 390 33.60 -18.04 11.30
CA ALA A 390 32.22 -17.58 11.10
C ALA A 390 31.62 -18.07 9.78
N SER A 391 32.40 -18.05 8.69
CA SER A 391 31.94 -18.57 7.38
C SER A 391 31.62 -20.07 7.41
N ALA A 392 32.21 -20.83 8.35
CA ALA A 392 31.96 -22.26 8.52
C ALA A 392 30.70 -22.59 9.35
N THR A 393 30.09 -21.60 10.03
CA THR A 393 29.02 -21.83 11.00
C THR A 393 27.68 -21.15 10.64
N CYS A 394 27.03 -21.63 9.57
CA CYS A 394 25.69 -21.23 9.08
C CYS A 394 25.50 -19.75 8.69
N GLU A 395 24.69 -19.52 7.66
CA GLU A 395 24.68 -18.31 6.81
C GLU A 395 24.20 -16.98 7.45
N ASP A 396 23.72 -16.96 8.71
CA ASP A 396 23.00 -15.81 9.28
C ASP A 396 23.68 -15.09 10.47
N ARG A 397 25.03 -15.05 10.57
CA ARG A 397 25.71 -14.54 11.79
C ARG A 397 26.66 -13.35 11.66
N ILE A 398 26.47 -12.46 10.67
CA ILE A 398 27.34 -11.29 10.42
C ILE A 398 27.53 -10.39 11.66
N THR A 399 26.45 -10.09 12.40
CA THR A 399 26.50 -9.23 13.60
C THR A 399 27.31 -9.85 14.74
N LEU A 400 27.25 -11.18 14.91
CA LEU A 400 28.00 -11.89 15.95
C LEU A 400 29.49 -11.86 15.62
N THR A 401 29.83 -12.17 14.38
CA THR A 401 31.20 -12.17 13.87
C THR A 401 31.86 -10.79 14.03
N TYR A 402 31.13 -9.72 13.75
CA TYR A 402 31.62 -8.35 13.98
C TYR A 402 31.95 -8.07 15.46
N ASN A 403 31.09 -8.50 16.39
CA ASN A 403 31.32 -8.34 17.82
C ASN A 403 32.55 -9.13 18.32
N ASP A 404 32.74 -10.35 17.84
CA ASP A 404 33.92 -11.18 18.16
C ASP A 404 35.23 -10.54 17.66
N MET A 405 35.20 -9.92 16.47
CA MET A 405 36.33 -9.15 15.95
C MET A 405 36.64 -7.92 16.80
N GLN A 406 35.64 -7.15 17.23
CA GLN A 406 35.84 -6.00 18.12
C GLN A 406 36.41 -6.41 19.49
N LYS A 407 36.06 -7.60 19.99
CA LYS A 407 36.64 -8.18 21.20
C LYS A 407 38.12 -8.52 21.04
N ALA A 408 38.52 -9.07 19.89
CA ALA A 408 39.93 -9.34 19.58
C ALA A 408 40.76 -8.05 19.52
N VAL A 409 40.22 -6.98 18.94
CA VAL A 409 40.84 -5.64 18.93
C VAL A 409 41.08 -5.13 20.35
N MET A 410 40.07 -5.22 21.22
CA MET A 410 40.17 -4.78 22.61
C MET A 410 41.23 -5.57 23.39
N LEU A 411 41.30 -6.90 23.20
CA LEU A 411 42.32 -7.75 23.82
C LEU A 411 43.74 -7.35 23.38
N HIS A 412 43.94 -7.10 22.09
CA HIS A 412 45.23 -6.66 21.56
C HIS A 412 45.65 -5.27 22.06
N GLU A 413 44.71 -4.33 22.21
CA GLU A 413 44.98 -3.01 22.81
C GLU A 413 45.38 -3.11 24.29
N VAL A 414 44.76 -4.04 25.04
CA VAL A 414 45.14 -4.35 26.43
C VAL A 414 46.52 -5.00 26.51
N GLU A 415 46.82 -5.96 25.62
CA GLU A 415 48.13 -6.62 25.58
C GLU A 415 49.27 -5.66 25.20
N LYS A 416 48.99 -4.62 24.41
CA LYS A 416 49.93 -3.54 24.10
C LYS A 416 50.05 -2.46 25.19
N GLY A 417 49.35 -2.62 26.31
CA GLY A 417 49.43 -1.71 27.46
C GLY A 417 48.72 -0.37 27.26
N GLN A 418 47.83 -0.23 26.26
CA GLN A 418 47.12 1.05 26.03
C GLN A 418 46.24 1.46 27.21
N TYR A 419 45.79 0.50 28.02
CA TYR A 419 44.91 0.74 29.16
C TYR A 419 45.62 0.71 30.53
N ASP A 420 46.96 0.61 30.57
CA ASP A 420 47.74 0.48 31.80
C ASP A 420 47.55 1.66 32.77
N THR A 421 47.18 2.83 32.24
CA THR A 421 46.89 4.04 33.02
C THR A 421 45.44 4.54 32.89
N GLN A 422 44.61 3.84 32.11
CA GLN A 422 43.25 4.25 31.72
C GLN A 422 42.21 3.18 32.06
N LEU A 423 42.33 2.59 33.26
CA LEU A 423 41.42 1.58 33.77
C LEU A 423 39.92 1.99 33.72
N PRO A 424 39.53 3.25 33.99
CA PRO A 424 38.13 3.67 33.86
C PRO A 424 37.58 3.57 32.43
N GLU A 425 38.41 3.83 31.41
CA GLU A 425 38.02 3.75 30.00
C GLU A 425 37.87 2.29 29.56
N LEU A 426 38.77 1.41 30.02
CA LEU A 426 38.65 -0.04 29.84
C LEU A 426 37.35 -0.60 30.43
N ILE A 427 36.98 -0.16 31.64
CA ILE A 427 35.74 -0.56 32.30
C ILE A 427 34.50 -0.06 31.53
N ALA A 428 34.54 1.17 31.00
CA ALA A 428 33.45 1.72 30.21
C ALA A 428 33.24 0.90 28.93
N ARG A 429 34.31 0.63 28.18
CA ARG A 429 34.28 -0.16 26.95
C ARG A 429 33.86 -1.61 27.20
N GLY A 430 34.31 -2.21 28.30
CA GLY A 430 33.87 -3.55 28.71
C GLY A 430 32.38 -3.65 29.06
N ARG A 431 31.80 -2.59 29.68
CA ARG A 431 30.34 -2.53 29.96
C ARG A 431 29.51 -2.38 28.69
N GLU A 432 30.02 -1.67 27.68
CA GLU A 432 29.37 -1.53 26.38
C GLU A 432 29.31 -2.86 25.64
N MET A 433 30.44 -3.58 25.56
CA MET A 433 30.49 -4.92 24.97
C MET A 433 29.54 -5.90 25.65
N PHE A 434 29.47 -5.86 27.00
CA PHE A 434 28.52 -6.70 27.73
C PHE A 434 27.06 -6.43 27.34
N ARG A 435 26.67 -5.16 27.15
CA ARG A 435 25.30 -4.80 26.74
C ARG A 435 25.00 -5.28 25.33
N LEU A 436 25.96 -5.18 24.41
CA LEU A 436 25.82 -5.68 23.04
C LEU A 436 25.62 -7.20 23.01
N GLU A 437 26.38 -7.96 23.82
CA GLU A 437 26.19 -9.41 23.98
C GLU A 437 24.80 -9.78 24.53
N GLN A 438 24.21 -8.96 25.42
CA GLN A 438 22.86 -9.22 25.93
C GLN A 438 21.77 -8.89 24.90
N LEU A 439 21.91 -7.79 24.17
CA LEU A 439 20.96 -7.39 23.11
C LEU A 439 20.90 -8.43 21.99
N GLU A 440 22.03 -9.04 21.67
CA GLU A 440 22.14 -10.11 20.67
C GLU A 440 21.40 -11.39 21.11
N LYS A 441 21.54 -11.80 22.37
CA LYS A 441 20.76 -12.93 22.93
C LYS A 441 19.25 -12.70 22.82
N ILE A 442 18.81 -11.48 23.11
CA ILE A 442 17.39 -11.09 23.02
C ILE A 442 16.91 -11.12 21.57
N ALA A 443 17.68 -10.56 20.64
CA ALA A 443 17.35 -10.58 19.21
C ALA A 443 17.20 -12.02 18.68
N ARG A 444 18.06 -12.94 19.14
CA ARG A 444 18.03 -14.35 18.77
C ARG A 444 16.85 -15.14 19.32
N GLU A 445 16.42 -14.84 20.54
CA GLU A 445 15.22 -15.47 21.11
C GLU A 445 13.96 -15.07 20.33
N LYS A 446 13.92 -13.81 19.90
CA LYS A 446 12.81 -13.26 19.11
C LYS A 446 12.73 -13.87 17.70
N SER A 447 13.86 -13.98 16.99
CA SER A 447 13.87 -14.52 15.62
C SER A 447 13.50 -16.01 15.54
N LYS A 448 13.71 -16.78 16.62
CA LYS A 448 13.29 -18.19 16.68
C LYS A 448 11.79 -18.39 16.87
N HIS A 449 11.08 -17.44 17.48
CA HIS A 449 9.63 -17.55 17.70
C HIS A 449 8.84 -17.26 16.41
N GLU A 450 9.38 -16.45 15.50
CA GLU A 450 8.74 -16.10 14.23
C GLU A 450 8.73 -17.27 13.21
N VAL A 451 9.57 -18.29 13.39
CA VAL A 451 9.65 -19.47 12.49
C VAL A 451 8.78 -20.64 12.97
N SER A 452 8.30 -20.65 14.23
CA SER A 452 7.51 -21.76 14.77
C SER A 452 5.99 -21.61 14.66
N ASP A 453 5.48 -20.42 14.28
CA ASP A 453 4.05 -20.13 14.13
C ASP A 453 3.59 -20.02 12.66
N GLY A 454 4.38 -20.55 11.71
CA GLY A 454 4.08 -20.60 10.28
C GLY A 454 3.59 -21.97 9.80
#